data_AF-A0A7J7RC98-F1
#
_entry.id   AF-A0A7J7RC98-F1
#
_cell.length_a   1.000
_cell.length_b   1.000
_cell.length_c   1.000
_cell.angle_alpha   90.00
_cell.angle_beta   90.00
_cell.angle_gamma   90.00
#
_symmetry.space_group_name_H-M   'P 1'
#
loop_
_entity.id
_entity.type
_entity.pdbx_description
1 polymer ?
#
loop_
_entity_poly.entity_id
_entity_poly.type
_entity_poly.pdbx_seq_one_letter_code
_entity_poly.pdbx_strand_id
1 'polypeptide(L)'
;MALRWGIVSAGLISSDFTAVLRTLPRSEHQVVAVAARDLSRAKEFARKHDIPKAFGSYEELAKDPDVGVDDTVSVLLQYPGGAHGSFTCSITAQLPNAAYVSGTGGAAQISAPCWCPTELVVKGERREFPLPPSPGQEFNFTNGAGMIYEARHVRECLRQGLKESPVMPLAESELLADILEEVRKAIGVTFPQDKP
;
A
#
# COMPACT_ATOMS: atom_id res chain seq x y z
N MET A 1 11.88 11.95 20.31
CA MET A 1 12.75 11.22 19.37
C MET A 1 12.31 11.64 17.97
N ALA A 2 13.25 11.97 17.07
CA ALA A 2 12.90 12.44 15.73
C ALA A 2 12.29 11.31 14.89
N LEU A 3 11.24 11.62 14.12
CA LEU A 3 10.65 10.72 13.13
C LEU A 3 11.60 10.59 11.93
N ARG A 4 11.90 9.34 11.56
CA ARG A 4 12.90 9.01 10.53
C ARG A 4 12.20 8.56 9.24
N TRP A 5 12.36 9.36 8.20
CA TRP A 5 11.65 9.21 6.92
C TRP A 5 12.51 8.49 5.89
N GLY A 6 11.92 7.46 5.27
CA GLY A 6 12.37 6.89 4.01
C GLY A 6 11.51 7.42 2.85
N ILE A 7 12.13 8.02 1.83
CA ILE A 7 11.40 8.53 0.66
C ILE A 7 11.31 7.44 -0.41
N VAL A 8 10.09 6.99 -0.69
CA VAL A 8 9.81 6.04 -1.77
C VAL A 8 9.53 6.85 -3.05
N SER A 9 10.42 6.73 -4.02
CA SER A 9 10.47 7.44 -5.33
C SER A 9 11.24 8.76 -5.35
N ALA A 10 12.01 8.94 -6.44
CA ALA A 10 12.68 10.18 -6.83
C ALA A 10 11.83 10.99 -7.83
N GLY A 11 10.58 11.29 -7.44
CA GLY A 11 9.63 12.09 -8.21
C GLY A 11 9.63 13.57 -7.83
N LEU A 12 8.92 14.40 -8.60
CA LEU A 12 8.80 15.84 -8.34
C LEU A 12 8.07 16.12 -7.02
N ILE A 13 6.95 15.44 -6.77
CA ILE A 13 6.19 15.58 -5.52
C ILE A 13 7.05 15.18 -4.32
N SER A 14 7.77 14.05 -4.41
CA SER A 14 8.72 13.62 -3.36
C SER A 14 9.80 14.67 -3.11
N SER A 15 10.27 15.35 -4.17
CA SER A 15 11.26 16.42 -4.06
C SER A 15 10.72 17.62 -3.28
N ASP A 16 9.51 18.08 -3.58
CA ASP A 16 8.90 19.21 -2.89
C ASP A 16 8.60 18.87 -1.44
N PHE A 17 8.07 17.67 -1.18
CA PHE A 17 7.84 17.18 0.18
C PHE A 17 9.14 17.10 1.00
N THR A 18 10.21 16.57 0.41
CA THR A 18 11.53 16.50 1.06
C THR A 18 12.09 17.88 1.36
N ALA A 19 11.91 18.85 0.44
CA ALA A 19 12.32 20.23 0.65
C ALA A 19 11.56 20.87 1.83
N VAL A 20 10.25 20.62 1.93
CA VAL A 20 9.43 21.10 3.07
C VAL A 20 9.84 20.41 4.38
N LEU A 21 10.06 19.10 4.40
CA LEU A 21 10.53 18.40 5.61
C LEU A 21 11.84 18.99 6.16
N ARG A 22 12.73 19.46 5.28
CA ARG A 22 14.00 20.10 5.69
C ARG A 22 13.83 21.46 6.36
N THR A 23 12.66 22.10 6.26
CA THR A 23 12.38 23.35 6.99
C THR A 23 11.92 23.11 8.43
N LEU A 24 11.55 21.87 8.78
CA LEU A 24 11.17 21.46 10.13
C LEU A 24 12.40 21.18 11.01
N PRO A 25 12.29 21.28 12.34
CA PRO A 25 13.40 20.99 13.25
C PRO A 25 13.94 19.56 13.07
N ARG A 26 15.27 19.42 12.93
CA ARG A 26 15.93 18.11 12.86
C ARG A 26 15.77 17.25 14.12
N SER A 27 15.41 17.86 15.24
CA SER A 27 15.02 17.17 16.48
C SER A 27 13.69 16.44 16.38
N GLU A 28 12.87 16.77 15.38
CA GLU A 28 11.53 16.23 15.14
C GLU A 28 11.45 15.41 13.85
N HIS A 29 12.11 15.85 12.76
CA HIS A 29 12.04 15.18 11.45
C HIS A 29 13.43 14.98 10.84
N GLN A 30 13.72 13.77 10.38
CA GLN A 30 14.97 13.44 9.68
C GLN A 30 14.69 12.57 8.46
N VAL A 31 15.12 13.00 7.28
CA VAL A 31 15.10 12.16 6.07
C VAL A 31 16.39 11.35 6.05
N VAL A 32 16.29 10.03 6.24
CA VAL A 32 17.45 9.15 6.44
C VAL A 32 17.83 8.39 5.19
N ALA A 33 16.87 8.17 4.28
CA ALA A 33 17.09 7.40 3.07
C ALA A 33 16.09 7.73 1.96
N VAL A 34 16.46 7.46 0.71
CA VAL A 34 15.59 7.51 -0.47
C VAL A 34 15.80 6.26 -1.31
N ALA A 35 14.72 5.75 -1.91
CA ALA A 35 14.79 4.70 -2.92
C ALA A 35 14.09 5.12 -4.22
N ALA A 36 14.61 4.65 -5.34
CA ALA A 36 13.92 4.65 -6.63
C ALA A 36 14.23 3.34 -7.34
N ARG A 37 13.39 2.96 -8.32
CA ARG A 37 13.64 1.79 -9.21
C ARG A 37 14.92 1.91 -10.04
N ASP A 38 15.56 3.07 -10.03
CA ASP A 38 16.84 3.34 -10.67
C ASP A 38 17.78 3.99 -9.63
N LEU A 39 18.92 3.34 -9.38
CA LEU A 39 19.89 3.79 -8.38
C LEU A 39 20.49 5.16 -8.72
N SER A 40 20.67 5.48 -10.00
CA SER A 40 21.26 6.75 -10.41
C SER A 40 20.37 7.92 -10.04
N ARG A 41 19.05 7.79 -10.29
CA ARG A 41 18.02 8.74 -9.87
C ARG A 41 17.92 8.86 -8.36
N ALA A 42 17.99 7.75 -7.63
CA ALA A 42 18.00 7.79 -6.16
C ALA A 42 19.22 8.56 -5.63
N LYS A 43 20.41 8.33 -6.19
CA LYS A 43 21.65 9.04 -5.83
C LYS A 43 21.61 10.52 -6.18
N GLU A 44 21.04 10.88 -7.33
CA GLU A 44 20.85 12.28 -7.71
C GLU A 44 19.91 13.00 -6.73
N PHE A 45 18.78 12.37 -6.41
CA PHE A 45 17.82 12.89 -5.44
C PHE A 45 18.42 13.03 -4.05
N ALA A 46 19.15 12.02 -3.58
CA ALA A 46 19.83 12.05 -2.29
C ALA A 46 20.85 13.19 -2.21
N ARG A 47 21.61 13.42 -3.28
CA ARG A 47 22.57 14.53 -3.35
C ARG A 47 21.87 15.89 -3.33
N LYS A 48 20.78 16.04 -4.08
CA LYS A 48 19.99 17.28 -4.14
C LYS A 48 19.43 17.65 -2.76
N HIS A 49 18.98 16.65 -2.01
CA HIS A 49 18.30 16.83 -0.74
C HIS A 49 19.15 16.50 0.49
N ASP A 50 20.45 16.26 0.30
CA ASP A 50 21.42 15.94 1.37
C ASP A 50 20.88 14.82 2.29
N ILE A 51 20.49 13.70 1.65
CA ILE A 51 19.99 12.48 2.28
C ILE A 51 21.14 11.49 2.41
N PRO A 52 21.39 10.91 3.59
CA PRO A 52 22.57 10.08 3.85
C PRO A 52 22.65 8.80 3.00
N LYS A 53 21.51 8.21 2.62
CA LYS A 53 21.43 6.91 1.95
C LYS A 53 20.55 6.96 0.71
N ALA A 54 20.97 6.24 -0.33
CA ALA A 54 20.25 6.12 -1.59
C ALA A 54 20.24 4.65 -2.04
N PHE A 55 19.05 4.13 -2.33
CA PHE A 55 18.83 2.73 -2.69
C PHE A 55 18.26 2.58 -4.10
N GLY A 56 18.65 1.50 -4.78
CA GLY A 56 18.22 1.19 -6.16
C GLY A 56 16.92 0.38 -6.21
N SER A 57 16.40 0.00 -5.06
CA SER A 57 15.16 -0.73 -4.89
C SER A 57 14.43 -0.26 -3.64
N TYR A 58 13.10 -0.44 -3.62
CA TYR A 58 12.30 -0.17 -2.43
C TYR A 58 12.56 -1.20 -1.32
N GLU A 59 12.96 -2.42 -1.69
CA GLU A 59 13.33 -3.50 -0.78
C GLU A 59 14.57 -3.14 0.06
N GLU A 60 15.61 -2.55 -0.54
CA GLU A 60 16.80 -2.10 0.20
C GLU A 60 16.47 -0.99 1.20
N LEU A 61 15.59 -0.05 0.84
CA LEU A 61 15.12 1.00 1.76
C LEU A 61 14.32 0.43 2.92
N ALA A 62 13.45 -0.54 2.63
CA ALA A 62 12.63 -1.22 3.61
C ALA A 62 13.46 -2.00 4.66
N LYS A 63 14.63 -2.54 4.25
CA LYS A 63 15.57 -3.24 5.15
C LYS A 63 16.45 -2.30 5.99
N ASP A 64 16.35 -0.99 5.81
CA ASP A 64 17.18 -0.04 6.53
C ASP A 64 16.69 0.15 7.97
N PRO A 65 17.48 -0.22 9.01
CA PRO A 65 17.06 -0.14 10.40
C PRO A 65 16.86 1.30 10.89
N ASP A 66 17.31 2.29 10.12
CA ASP A 66 17.11 3.69 10.43
C ASP A 66 15.76 4.23 9.94
N VAL A 67 15.03 3.49 9.11
CA VAL A 67 13.68 3.87 8.65
C VAL A 67 12.65 3.32 9.64
N GLY A 68 11.86 4.21 10.25
CA GLY A 68 10.97 3.88 11.37
C GLY A 68 9.58 3.40 10.96
N VAL A 69 9.46 2.48 10.00
CA VAL A 69 8.19 1.89 9.55
C VAL A 69 8.13 0.40 9.87
N ASP A 70 6.95 -0.21 9.78
CA ASP A 70 6.80 -1.66 9.87
C ASP A 70 7.39 -2.37 8.63
N ASP A 71 8.14 -3.44 8.87
CA ASP A 71 8.76 -4.26 7.81
C ASP A 71 7.80 -5.37 7.35
N THR A 72 7.49 -6.30 8.26
CA THR A 72 6.68 -7.49 8.00
C THR A 72 5.71 -7.68 9.16
N VAL A 73 4.41 -7.78 8.84
CA VAL A 73 3.35 -7.91 9.84
C VAL A 73 2.42 -9.05 9.45
N SER A 74 2.15 -9.93 10.42
CA SER A 74 1.11 -10.97 10.31
C SER A 74 0.01 -10.69 11.32
N VAL A 75 -1.24 -10.76 10.86
CA VAL A 75 -2.43 -10.44 11.66
C VAL A 75 -3.41 -11.61 11.63
N LEU A 76 -4.06 -11.86 12.76
CA LEU A 76 -5.18 -12.79 12.89
C LEU A 76 -6.41 -12.02 13.40
N LEU A 77 -7.51 -12.10 12.66
CA LEU A 77 -8.76 -11.41 12.93
C LEU A 77 -9.87 -12.42 13.17
N GLN A 78 -10.51 -12.36 14.34
CA GLN A 78 -11.71 -13.15 14.62
C GLN A 78 -12.94 -12.39 14.10
N TYR A 79 -13.74 -13.04 13.26
CA TYR A 79 -15.01 -12.51 12.78
C TYR A 79 -16.20 -13.14 13.54
N PRO A 80 -17.35 -12.45 13.58
CA PRO A 80 -18.59 -13.03 14.09
C PRO A 80 -18.95 -14.35 13.40
N GLY A 81 -19.61 -15.26 14.12
CA GLY A 81 -20.02 -16.56 13.58
C GLY A 81 -18.89 -17.61 13.54
N GLY A 82 -17.76 -17.34 14.21
CA GLY A 82 -16.68 -18.32 14.39
C GLY A 82 -15.67 -18.41 13.24
N ALA A 83 -15.86 -17.64 12.16
CA ALA A 83 -14.87 -17.50 11.10
C ALA A 83 -13.68 -16.64 11.56
N HIS A 84 -12.48 -16.91 11.07
CA HIS A 84 -11.32 -16.03 11.26
C HIS A 84 -10.61 -15.80 9.93
N GLY A 85 -9.95 -14.66 9.81
CA GLY A 85 -9.09 -14.30 8.70
C GLY A 85 -7.67 -14.08 9.17
N SER A 86 -6.69 -14.33 8.31
CA SER A 86 -5.30 -13.92 8.56
C SER A 86 -4.71 -13.32 7.30
N PHE A 87 -3.78 -12.39 7.48
CA PHE A 87 -2.98 -11.86 6.39
C PHE A 87 -1.55 -11.62 6.86
N THR A 88 -0.63 -11.64 5.90
CA THR A 88 0.76 -11.20 6.09
C THR A 88 1.08 -10.19 5.00
N CYS A 89 1.61 -9.03 5.39
CA CYS A 89 2.20 -8.06 4.48
C CYS A 89 3.69 -7.90 4.78
N SER A 90 4.47 -7.56 3.76
CA SER A 90 5.89 -7.28 3.91
C SER A 90 6.35 -6.30 2.84
N ILE A 91 7.22 -5.37 3.23
CA ILE A 91 7.95 -4.49 2.30
C ILE A 91 9.33 -5.04 1.92
N THR A 92 9.79 -6.13 2.56
CA THR A 92 11.12 -6.74 2.33
C THR A 92 11.09 -8.17 1.79
N ALA A 93 10.04 -8.94 2.10
CA ALA A 93 9.90 -10.34 1.75
C ALA A 93 8.85 -10.54 0.65
N GLN A 94 9.24 -11.20 -0.44
CA GLN A 94 8.30 -11.61 -1.48
C GLN A 94 7.36 -12.69 -0.95
N LEU A 95 6.06 -12.45 -1.03
CA LEU A 95 5.00 -13.37 -0.62
C LEU A 95 4.28 -13.96 -1.85
N PRO A 96 3.43 -15.01 -1.66
CA PRO A 96 2.63 -15.55 -2.77
C PRO A 96 1.68 -14.55 -3.43
N ASN A 97 1.36 -13.45 -2.74
CA ASN A 97 0.55 -12.34 -3.27
C ASN A 97 -0.84 -12.79 -3.80
N ALA A 98 -1.44 -13.78 -3.15
CA ALA A 98 -2.76 -14.34 -3.44
C ALA A 98 -3.70 -14.19 -2.22
N ALA A 99 -5.01 -14.19 -2.44
CA ALA A 99 -6.02 -14.15 -1.39
C ALA A 99 -6.95 -15.37 -1.48
N TYR A 100 -7.35 -15.92 -0.34
CA TYR A 100 -8.09 -17.18 -0.26
C TYR A 100 -9.29 -17.03 0.67
N VAL A 101 -10.39 -17.68 0.31
CA VAL A 101 -11.53 -17.90 1.19
C VAL A 101 -11.99 -19.36 1.08
N SER A 102 -12.19 -20.00 2.22
CA SER A 102 -12.55 -21.42 2.31
C SER A 102 -13.75 -21.61 3.23
N GLY A 103 -14.66 -22.49 2.84
CA GLY A 103 -15.79 -22.90 3.65
C GLY A 103 -16.17 -24.35 3.38
N THR A 104 -17.26 -24.81 3.99
CA THR A 104 -17.75 -26.19 3.84
C THR A 104 -18.10 -26.55 2.40
N GLY A 105 -18.44 -25.55 1.57
CA GLY A 105 -18.76 -25.72 0.17
C GLY A 105 -17.56 -25.76 -0.78
N GLY A 106 -16.33 -25.54 -0.31
CA GLY A 106 -15.11 -25.46 -1.11
C GLY A 106 -14.31 -24.16 -0.87
N ALA A 107 -13.36 -23.89 -1.76
CA ALA A 107 -12.49 -22.73 -1.68
C ALA A 107 -12.54 -21.88 -2.97
N ALA A 108 -12.32 -20.58 -2.80
CA ALA A 108 -12.05 -19.63 -3.86
C ALA A 108 -10.71 -18.93 -3.61
N GLN A 109 -9.98 -18.67 -4.68
CA GLN A 109 -8.68 -18.01 -4.67
C GLN A 109 -8.67 -16.88 -5.69
N ILE A 110 -8.27 -15.70 -5.23
CA ILE A 110 -7.81 -14.60 -6.08
C ILE A 110 -6.31 -14.79 -6.27
N SER A 111 -5.89 -15.05 -7.51
CA SER A 111 -4.48 -15.28 -7.85
C SER A 111 -3.67 -13.97 -7.83
N ALA A 112 -2.34 -14.11 -7.81
CA ALA A 112 -1.45 -12.96 -7.88
C ALA A 112 -1.58 -12.21 -9.22
N PRO A 113 -1.53 -10.86 -9.22
CA PRO A 113 -1.48 -9.96 -8.06
C PRO A 113 -2.88 -9.76 -7.42
N CYS A 114 -3.06 -10.17 -6.16
CA CYS A 114 -4.39 -10.13 -5.52
C CYS A 114 -4.97 -8.73 -5.34
N TRP A 115 -4.15 -7.67 -5.36
CA TRP A 115 -4.59 -6.27 -5.25
C TRP A 115 -5.07 -5.67 -6.59
N CYS A 116 -4.80 -6.33 -7.71
CA CYS A 116 -5.31 -5.94 -9.03
C CYS A 116 -5.54 -7.17 -9.92
N PRO A 117 -6.41 -8.10 -9.49
CA PRO A 117 -6.46 -9.45 -10.04
C PRO A 117 -7.18 -9.50 -11.40
N THR A 118 -6.74 -10.42 -12.25
CA THR A 118 -7.42 -10.79 -13.49
C THR A 118 -7.83 -12.26 -13.50
N GLU A 119 -7.65 -12.98 -12.39
CA GLU A 119 -7.89 -14.41 -12.31
C GLU A 119 -8.55 -14.78 -10.98
N LEU A 120 -9.58 -15.61 -11.08
CA LEU A 120 -10.29 -16.23 -9.96
C LEU A 120 -10.30 -17.73 -10.16
N VAL A 121 -9.92 -18.50 -9.14
CA VAL A 121 -10.04 -19.95 -9.11
C VAL A 121 -11.09 -20.35 -8.10
N VAL A 122 -12.15 -21.06 -8.51
CA VAL A 122 -13.21 -21.55 -7.62
C VAL A 122 -13.30 -23.06 -7.76
N LYS A 123 -13.10 -23.81 -6.68
CA LYS A 123 -13.10 -25.30 -6.71
C LYS A 123 -12.16 -25.90 -7.77
N GLY A 124 -11.02 -25.24 -8.00
CA GLY A 124 -10.05 -25.63 -9.04
C GLY A 124 -10.39 -25.15 -10.46
N GLU A 125 -11.57 -24.57 -10.68
CA GLU A 125 -11.94 -23.99 -11.97
C GLU A 125 -11.40 -22.56 -12.09
N ARG A 126 -10.49 -22.36 -13.05
CA ARG A 126 -9.88 -21.06 -13.35
C ARG A 126 -10.79 -20.22 -14.26
N ARG A 127 -10.98 -18.96 -13.90
CA ARG A 127 -11.68 -17.94 -14.70
C ARG A 127 -10.81 -16.71 -14.84
N GLU A 128 -10.71 -16.20 -16.06
CA GLU A 128 -9.93 -15.00 -16.38
C GLU A 128 -10.85 -13.82 -16.70
N PHE A 129 -10.46 -12.64 -16.23
CA PHE A 129 -11.15 -11.36 -16.40
C PHE A 129 -10.12 -10.36 -16.96
N PRO A 130 -9.94 -10.31 -18.28
CA PRO A 130 -8.91 -9.47 -18.89
C PRO A 130 -9.17 -7.99 -18.63
N LEU A 131 -8.07 -7.24 -18.47
CA LEU A 131 -8.11 -5.79 -18.31
C LEU A 131 -8.67 -5.10 -19.56
N PRO A 132 -9.25 -3.89 -19.41
CA PRO A 132 -9.71 -3.10 -20.54
C PRO A 132 -8.52 -2.71 -21.45
N PRO A 133 -8.72 -2.68 -22.78
CA PRO A 133 -7.69 -2.17 -23.69
C PRO A 133 -7.43 -0.69 -23.42
N SER A 134 -6.15 -0.32 -23.32
CA SER A 134 -5.69 1.05 -23.04
C SER A 134 -4.62 1.48 -24.05
N PRO A 135 -4.96 1.63 -25.35
CA PRO A 135 -3.99 1.89 -26.40
C PRO A 135 -3.26 3.22 -26.19
N GLY A 136 -1.94 3.21 -26.34
CA GLY A 136 -1.09 4.39 -26.20
C GLY A 136 -0.94 4.92 -24.77
N GLN A 137 -1.37 4.14 -23.76
CA GLN A 137 -1.21 4.50 -22.35
C GLN A 137 -0.13 3.65 -21.70
N GLU A 138 0.76 4.32 -20.97
CA GLU A 138 1.73 3.68 -20.09
C GLU A 138 1.32 3.88 -18.63
N PHE A 139 1.41 2.83 -17.82
CA PHE A 139 1.06 2.88 -16.40
C PHE A 139 2.29 2.71 -15.54
N ASN A 140 2.38 3.51 -14.46
CA ASN A 140 3.49 3.42 -13.51
C ASN A 140 3.44 2.13 -12.66
N PHE A 141 2.25 1.56 -12.47
CA PHE A 141 1.95 0.45 -11.57
C PHE A 141 1.30 -0.73 -12.30
N THR A 142 1.53 -1.94 -11.78
CA THR A 142 0.97 -3.20 -12.31
C THR A 142 -0.54 -3.12 -12.45
N ASN A 143 -1.05 -3.49 -13.63
CA ASN A 143 -2.47 -3.51 -13.97
C ASN A 143 -3.20 -2.16 -13.76
N GLY A 144 -2.51 -1.03 -13.88
CA GLY A 144 -3.08 0.31 -13.69
C GLY A 144 -4.33 0.62 -14.54
N ALA A 145 -4.50 -0.06 -15.68
CA ALA A 145 -5.72 0.02 -16.50
C ALA A 145 -7.01 -0.37 -15.73
N GLY A 146 -6.88 -1.15 -14.65
CA GLY A 146 -8.00 -1.55 -13.79
C GLY A 146 -8.67 -0.39 -13.05
N MET A 147 -8.01 0.78 -12.92
CA MET A 147 -8.61 1.96 -12.30
C MET A 147 -9.86 2.46 -13.05
N ILE A 148 -10.12 1.98 -14.27
CA ILE A 148 -11.38 2.27 -14.98
C ILE A 148 -12.62 1.81 -14.19
N TYR A 149 -12.50 0.73 -13.41
CA TYR A 149 -13.64 0.11 -12.73
C TYR A 149 -14.15 1.02 -11.61
N GLU A 150 -13.25 1.52 -10.76
CA GLU A 150 -13.58 2.47 -9.69
C GLU A 150 -14.05 3.82 -10.26
N ALA A 151 -13.43 4.32 -11.34
CA ALA A 151 -13.85 5.56 -11.99
C ALA A 151 -15.29 5.49 -12.53
N ARG A 152 -15.65 4.36 -13.16
CA ARG A 152 -17.03 4.11 -13.64
C ARG A 152 -18.02 4.02 -12.48
N HIS A 153 -17.63 3.35 -11.40
CA HIS A 153 -18.46 3.17 -10.21
C HIS A 153 -18.77 4.49 -9.51
N VAL A 154 -17.78 5.36 -9.32
CA VAL A 154 -17.98 6.71 -8.77
C VAL A 154 -18.98 7.49 -9.63
N ARG A 155 -18.79 7.48 -10.95
CA ARG A 155 -19.72 8.14 -11.87
C ARG A 155 -21.15 7.61 -11.73
N GLU A 156 -21.31 6.30 -11.57
CA GLU A 156 -22.63 5.69 -11.39
C GLU A 156 -23.28 6.10 -10.07
N CYS A 157 -22.54 6.04 -8.97
CA CYS A 157 -23.02 6.49 -7.66
C CYS A 157 -23.50 7.95 -7.70
N LEU A 158 -22.71 8.84 -8.31
CA LEU A 158 -23.06 10.25 -8.47
C LEU A 158 -24.31 10.46 -9.32
N ARG A 159 -24.48 9.68 -10.40
CA ARG A 159 -25.67 9.75 -11.27
C ARG A 159 -26.94 9.30 -10.55
N GLN A 160 -26.82 8.38 -9.61
CA GLN A 160 -27.91 7.93 -8.75
C GLN A 160 -28.16 8.86 -7.56
N GLY A 161 -27.37 9.94 -7.41
CA GLY A 161 -27.49 10.89 -6.31
C GLY A 161 -26.95 10.38 -4.97
N LEU A 162 -26.23 9.25 -4.97
CA LEU A 162 -25.63 8.67 -3.77
C LEU A 162 -24.51 9.58 -3.24
N LYS A 163 -24.31 9.56 -1.93
CA LYS A 163 -23.25 10.33 -1.23
C LYS A 163 -22.06 9.48 -0.80
N GLU A 164 -22.19 8.17 -0.94
CA GLU A 164 -21.15 7.19 -0.67
C GLU A 164 -21.36 5.98 -1.58
N SER A 165 -20.37 5.10 -1.61
CA SER A 165 -20.46 3.87 -2.37
C SER A 165 -21.19 2.78 -1.58
N PRO A 166 -22.15 2.04 -2.17
CA PRO A 166 -22.70 0.86 -1.54
C PRO A 166 -21.74 -0.35 -1.54
N VAL A 167 -20.62 -0.27 -2.28
CA VAL A 167 -19.60 -1.33 -2.34
C VAL A 167 -18.47 -1.09 -1.35
N MET A 168 -18.18 0.19 -1.05
CA MET A 168 -17.25 0.61 0.00
C MET A 168 -17.89 1.77 0.79
N PRO A 169 -18.80 1.48 1.73
CA PRO A 169 -19.45 2.50 2.56
C PRO A 169 -18.43 3.25 3.42
N LEU A 170 -18.79 4.45 3.89
CA LEU A 170 -17.92 5.25 4.76
C LEU A 170 -17.61 4.51 6.07
N ALA A 171 -18.61 3.87 6.67
CA ALA A 171 -18.43 3.08 7.89
C ALA A 171 -17.46 1.90 7.73
N GLU A 172 -17.39 1.29 6.53
CA GLU A 172 -16.39 0.25 6.26
C GLU A 172 -14.99 0.86 6.11
N SER A 173 -14.87 2.07 5.56
CA SER A 173 -13.59 2.79 5.52
C SER A 173 -13.10 3.14 6.93
N GLU A 174 -13.99 3.55 7.82
CA GLU A 174 -13.68 3.79 9.24
C GLU A 174 -13.22 2.50 9.94
N LEU A 175 -13.95 1.40 9.77
CA LEU A 175 -13.57 0.10 10.33
C LEU A 175 -12.18 -0.37 9.85
N LEU A 176 -11.88 -0.21 8.56
CA LEU A 176 -10.56 -0.56 8.01
C LEU A 176 -9.45 0.32 8.61
N ALA A 177 -9.72 1.61 8.84
CA ALA A 177 -8.79 2.51 9.50
C ALA A 177 -8.56 2.12 10.97
N ASP A 178 -9.61 1.77 11.69
CA ASP A 178 -9.54 1.30 13.09
C ASP A 178 -8.69 0.02 13.20
N ILE A 179 -8.94 -0.97 12.34
CA ILE A 179 -8.16 -2.22 12.32
C ILE A 179 -6.69 -1.93 12.03
N LEU A 180 -6.40 -1.08 11.04
CA LEU A 180 -5.02 -0.77 10.66
C LEU A 180 -4.29 -0.02 11.78
N GLU A 181 -4.99 0.87 12.49
CA GLU A 181 -4.49 1.57 13.66
C GLU A 181 -4.22 0.65 14.84
N GLU A 182 -5.14 -0.26 15.15
CA GLU A 182 -4.97 -1.23 16.22
C GLU A 182 -3.76 -2.14 15.96
N VAL A 183 -3.65 -2.67 14.73
CA VAL A 183 -2.54 -3.55 14.32
C VAL A 183 -1.18 -2.84 14.46
N ARG A 184 -1.02 -1.63 13.91
CA ARG A 184 0.26 -0.90 13.98
C ARG A 184 0.62 -0.52 15.42
N LYS A 185 -0.38 -0.13 16.24
CA LYS A 185 -0.17 0.19 17.65
C LYS A 185 0.24 -1.04 18.46
N ALA A 186 -0.31 -2.21 18.15
CA ALA A 186 0.05 -3.48 18.80
C ALA A 186 1.54 -3.84 18.61
N ILE A 187 2.18 -3.38 17.53
CA ILE A 187 3.61 -3.56 17.26
C ILE A 187 4.46 -2.31 17.57
N GLY A 188 3.89 -1.29 18.22
CA GLY A 188 4.60 -0.09 18.65
C GLY A 188 4.87 0.95 17.56
N VAL A 189 4.23 0.85 16.40
CA VAL A 189 4.35 1.84 15.30
C VAL A 189 3.33 2.96 15.50
N THR A 190 3.82 4.15 15.83
CA THR A 190 3.01 5.35 16.13
C THR A 190 3.35 6.52 15.22
N PHE A 191 2.37 7.35 14.91
CA PHE A 191 2.55 8.58 14.14
C PHE A 191 2.19 9.83 14.96
N PRO A 192 2.74 11.02 14.65
CA PRO A 192 2.35 12.26 15.32
C PRO A 192 0.84 12.55 15.31
N GLN A 193 0.14 12.11 14.27
CA GLN A 193 -1.30 12.27 14.07
C GLN A 193 -2.15 11.41 15.01
N ASP A 194 -1.56 10.46 15.75
CA ASP A 194 -2.27 9.66 16.76
C ASP A 194 -2.62 10.49 18.01
N LYS A 195 -2.04 11.68 18.13
CA LYS A 195 -2.28 12.59 19.25
C LYS A 195 -3.57 13.38 18.99
N PRO A 196 -4.44 13.52 20.00
CA PRO A 196 -5.66 14.31 19.90
C PRO A 196 -5.39 15.81 19.72
#